data_AF-A0A523IJH1-F1
#
_entry.id   AF-A0A523IJH1-F1
#
_cell.length_a   1.000
_cell.length_b   1.000
_cell.length_c   1.000
_cell.angle_alpha   90.00
_cell.angle_beta   90.00
_cell.angle_gamma   90.00
#
_symmetry.space_group_name_H-M   'P 1'
#
loop_
_entity.id
_entity.type
_entity.pdbx_description
1 polymer ?
#
loop_
_entity_poly.entity_id
_entity_poly.type
_entity_poly.pdbx_seq_one_letter_code
_entity_poly.pdbx_strand_id
1 'polypeptide(L)'
;MALYRKKPVVIEAVQFKGTKESFDECRKFAGESFFYDYQESPRTFIKTIEGIMGCPPTWWIIKGIQGEFYPCKNEIFEKTYDKVDVEDAQYRELKDNE
;
A
#
# COMPACT_ATOMS: atom_id res chain seq x y z
N MET A 1 -34.11 -4.69 0.81
CA MET A 1 -32.76 -4.11 0.93
C MET A 1 -31.83 -5.18 1.46
N ALA A 2 -30.66 -5.33 0.87
CA ALA A 2 -29.64 -6.28 1.33
C ALA A 2 -28.46 -5.49 1.91
N LEU A 3 -27.99 -5.90 3.09
CA LEU A 3 -26.81 -5.34 3.75
C LEU A 3 -25.62 -6.23 3.42
N TYR A 4 -24.50 -5.63 3.08
CA TYR A 4 -23.26 -6.33 2.73
C TYR A 4 -22.13 -5.82 3.60
N ARG A 5 -21.24 -6.73 4.04
CA ARG A 5 -19.99 -6.40 4.73
C ARG A 5 -18.82 -6.61 3.78
N LYS A 6 -17.77 -5.79 3.91
CA LYS A 6 -16.51 -5.99 3.19
C LYS A 6 -15.89 -7.32 3.65
N LYS A 7 -15.25 -8.06 2.73
CA LYS A 7 -14.47 -9.24 3.10
C LYS A 7 -13.29 -8.84 4.00
N PRO A 8 -12.92 -9.64 5.01
CA PRO A 8 -11.69 -9.42 5.75
C PRO A 8 -10.52 -9.68 4.79
N VAL A 9 -9.69 -8.68 4.51
CA VAL A 9 -8.56 -8.81 3.58
C VAL A 9 -7.30 -8.36 4.30
N VAL A 10 -6.28 -9.21 4.30
CA VAL A 10 -4.91 -8.85 4.69
C VAL A 10 -4.22 -8.26 3.47
N ILE A 11 -3.50 -7.16 3.65
CA ILE A 11 -2.78 -6.48 2.56
C ILE A 11 -1.29 -6.39 2.86
N GLU A 12 -0.50 -6.30 1.80
CA GLU A 12 0.91 -5.93 1.89
C GLU A 12 1.05 -4.41 1.82
N ALA A 13 1.91 -3.84 2.65
CA ALA A 13 2.19 -2.41 2.65
C ALA A 13 3.63 -2.10 3.09
N VAL A 14 4.22 -1.04 2.50
CA VAL A 14 5.54 -0.51 2.88
C VAL A 14 5.43 0.99 3.11
N GLN A 15 6.05 1.49 4.18
CA GLN A 15 6.05 2.92 4.48
C GLN A 15 7.22 3.64 3.81
N PHE A 16 6.93 4.69 3.05
CA PHE A 16 7.96 5.58 2.54
C PHE A 16 8.35 6.61 3.60
N LYS A 17 9.60 6.60 4.06
CA LYS A 17 10.08 7.45 5.18
C LYS A 17 10.83 8.70 4.71
N GLY A 18 10.96 8.90 3.40
CA GLY A 18 11.72 10.03 2.84
C GLY A 18 13.24 9.84 2.86
N THR A 19 13.74 8.68 3.27
CA THR A 19 15.17 8.32 3.18
C THR A 19 15.43 7.51 1.92
N LYS A 20 16.70 7.45 1.48
CA LYS A 20 17.09 6.65 0.31
C LYS A 20 16.77 5.17 0.51
N GLU A 21 17.00 4.65 1.71
CA GLU A 21 16.74 3.24 2.04
C GLU A 21 15.24 2.93 1.92
N SER A 22 14.39 3.80 2.47
CA SER A 22 12.94 3.63 2.34
C SER A 22 12.46 3.79 0.89
N PHE A 23 13.12 4.64 0.09
CA PHE A 23 12.82 4.75 -1.33
C PHE A 23 13.15 3.45 -2.06
N ASP A 24 14.32 2.86 -1.80
CA ASP A 24 14.75 1.60 -2.40
C ASP A 24 13.83 0.44 -1.99
N GLU A 25 13.37 0.40 -0.73
CA GLU A 25 12.36 -0.56 -0.27
C GLU A 25 11.03 -0.40 -1.00
N CYS A 26 10.51 0.83 -1.08
CA CYS A 26 9.31 1.14 -1.83
C CYS A 26 9.44 0.78 -3.32
N ARG A 27 10.63 0.98 -3.91
CA ARG A 27 10.91 0.64 -5.31
C ARG A 27 11.01 -0.88 -5.53
N LYS A 28 11.56 -1.64 -4.57
CA LYS A 28 11.52 -3.10 -4.60
C LYS A 28 10.09 -3.64 -4.50
N PHE A 29 9.25 -2.99 -3.69
CA PHE A 29 7.87 -3.39 -3.47
C PHE A 29 6.96 -3.06 -4.66
N ALA A 30 6.98 -1.81 -5.14
CA ALA A 30 6.06 -1.32 -6.17
C ALA A 30 6.65 -1.31 -7.59
N GLY A 31 7.92 -1.69 -7.75
CA GLY A 31 8.59 -1.73 -9.04
C GLY A 31 8.53 -0.38 -9.74
N GLU A 32 8.21 -0.39 -11.04
CA GLU A 32 8.15 0.82 -11.86
C GLU A 32 7.07 1.82 -11.45
N SER A 33 6.06 1.37 -10.72
CA SER A 33 4.92 2.20 -10.32
C SER A 33 5.29 3.31 -9.35
N PHE A 34 6.30 3.14 -8.47
CA PHE A 34 6.71 4.17 -7.50
C PHE A 34 7.97 4.90 -7.94
N PHE A 35 7.87 6.13 -8.42
CA PHE A 35 8.98 6.86 -9.06
C PHE A 35 9.20 8.25 -8.46
N TYR A 36 10.35 8.84 -8.79
CA TYR A 36 10.76 10.16 -8.35
C TYR A 36 10.64 11.17 -9.50
N ASP A 37 10.08 12.34 -9.23
CA ASP A 37 10.04 13.49 -10.14
C ASP A 37 10.67 14.71 -9.46
N TYR A 38 11.69 15.29 -10.12
CA TYR A 38 12.44 16.44 -9.61
C TYR A 38 11.71 17.77 -9.78
N GLN A 39 10.71 17.84 -10.67
CA GLN A 39 10.03 19.09 -11.04
C GLN A 39 8.83 19.41 -10.16
N GLU A 40 8.27 18.43 -9.44
CA GLU A 40 7.06 18.58 -8.64
C GLU A 40 7.29 18.37 -7.13
N SER A 41 6.35 18.87 -6.32
CA SER A 41 6.31 18.64 -4.87
C SER A 41 4.94 18.08 -4.49
N PRO A 42 4.84 16.86 -3.92
CA PRO A 42 5.93 15.98 -3.48
C PRO A 42 6.76 15.46 -4.66
N ARG A 43 8.01 15.07 -4.40
CA ARG A 43 8.93 14.58 -5.44
C ARG A 43 8.79 13.08 -5.75
N THR A 44 7.81 12.42 -5.15
CA THR A 44 7.62 10.97 -5.21
C THR A 44 6.17 10.67 -5.52
N PHE A 45 5.95 9.75 -6.45
CA PHE A 45 4.65 9.47 -7.04
C PHE A 45 4.43 7.98 -7.24
N ILE A 46 3.17 7.57 -7.27
CA ILE A 46 2.74 6.22 -7.62
C ILE A 46 1.82 6.29 -8.84
N LYS A 47 2.12 5.48 -9.85
CA LYS A 47 1.22 5.23 -10.97
C LYS A 47 0.14 4.24 -10.54
N THR A 48 -1.07 4.73 -10.34
CA THR A 48 -2.27 3.95 -10.03
C THR A 48 -3.10 3.74 -11.30
N ILE A 49 -4.22 3.03 -11.20
CA ILE A 49 -5.15 2.82 -12.33
C ILE A 49 -5.94 4.10 -12.67
N GLU A 50 -6.11 5.01 -11.72
CA GLU A 50 -6.79 6.29 -11.85
C GLU A 50 -5.84 7.41 -12.30
N GLY A 51 -4.53 7.18 -12.25
CA GLY A 51 -3.52 8.13 -12.72
C GLY A 51 -2.29 8.18 -11.82
N ILE A 52 -1.51 9.25 -11.98
CA ILE A 52 -0.32 9.49 -11.17
C ILE A 52 -0.74 10.20 -9.88
N MET A 53 -0.40 9.63 -8.73
CA MET A 53 -0.74 10.16 -7.42
C MET A 53 0.51 10.46 -6.59
N GLY A 54 0.53 11.60 -5.89
CA GLY A 54 1.63 11.96 -5.00
C GLY A 54 1.73 11.03 -3.80
N CYS A 55 2.95 10.67 -3.43
CA CYS A 55 3.29 9.86 -2.26
C CYS A 55 4.39 10.55 -1.44
N PRO A 56 4.05 11.55 -0.62
CA PRO A 56 5.01 12.23 0.25
C PRO A 56 5.66 11.29 1.29
N PRO A 57 6.79 11.69 1.89
CA PRO A 57 7.34 11.01 3.06
C PRO A 57 6.30 10.82 4.17
N THR A 58 6.43 9.74 4.92
CA THR A 58 5.54 9.18 5.95
C THR A 58 4.31 8.43 5.43
N TRP A 59 4.01 8.51 4.13
CA TRP A 59 2.87 7.79 3.55
C TRP A 59 3.23 6.33 3.29
N TRP A 60 2.19 5.50 3.28
CA TRP A 60 2.26 4.09 2.97
C TRP A 60 2.02 3.86 1.48
N ILE A 61 2.65 2.82 0.96
CA ILE A 61 2.34 2.23 -0.34
C ILE A 61 1.64 0.92 -0.05
N ILE A 62 0.39 0.79 -0.46
CA ILE A 62 -0.41 -0.44 -0.28
C ILE A 62 -0.56 -1.15 -1.62
N LYS A 63 -0.59 -2.48 -1.58
CA LYS A 63 -0.88 -3.31 -2.75
C LYS A 63 -2.34 -3.77 -2.73
N GLY A 64 -3.05 -3.48 -3.82
CA GLY A 64 -4.42 -3.89 -4.05
C GLY A 64 -4.54 -5.34 -4.50
N ILE A 65 -5.78 -5.81 -4.63
CA ILE A 65 -6.10 -7.22 -4.89
C ILE A 65 -5.66 -7.66 -6.29
N GLN A 66 -5.62 -6.75 -7.26
CA GLN A 66 -5.18 -7.02 -8.63
C GLN A 66 -3.68 -6.72 -8.83
N GLY A 67 -2.94 -6.49 -7.74
CA GLY A 67 -1.52 -6.16 -7.77
C GLY A 67 -1.21 -4.69 -8.07
N GLU A 68 -2.22 -3.84 -8.11
CA GLU A 68 -2.07 -2.40 -8.26
C GLU A 68 -1.54 -1.75 -6.97
N PHE A 69 -0.92 -0.56 -7.07
CA PHE A 69 -0.34 0.12 -5.92
C PHE A 69 -0.99 1.48 -5.70
N TYR A 70 -1.19 1.85 -4.43
CA TYR A 70 -1.77 3.14 -4.05
C TYR A 70 -0.98 3.80 -2.93
N PRO A 71 -0.88 5.15 -2.96
CA PRO A 71 -0.44 5.90 -1.79
C PRO A 71 -1.56 5.96 -0.75
N CYS A 72 -1.21 5.77 0.52
CA CYS A 72 -2.12 5.84 1.65
C CYS A 72 -1.51 6.73 2.75
N LYS A 73 -2.26 7.73 3.22
CA LYS A 73 -1.81 8.61 4.31
C LYS A 73 -1.59 7.80 5.60
N ASN A 74 -0.55 8.13 6.36
CA ASN A 74 -0.25 7.45 7.64
C ASN A 74 -1.46 7.39 8.58
N GLU A 75 -2.11 8.54 8.79
CA GLU A 75 -3.28 8.65 9.66
C GLU A 75 -4.49 7.80 9.20
N ILE A 76 -4.62 7.57 7.89
CA ILE A 76 -5.69 6.73 7.33
C ILE A 76 -5.28 5.27 7.49
N PHE A 77 -4.03 4.94 7.17
CA PHE A 77 -3.50 3.58 7.26
C PHE A 77 -3.62 3.02 8.68
N GLU A 78 -3.13 3.74 9.68
CA GLU A 78 -3.16 3.32 11.09
C GLU A 78 -4.58 3.16 11.65
N LYS A 79 -5.57 3.89 11.10
CA LYS A 79 -6.97 3.76 11.49
C LYS A 79 -7.71 2.63 10.77
N THR A 80 -7.15 2.14 9.66
CA THR A 80 -7.82 1.18 8.77
C THR A 80 -7.24 -0.22 8.88
N TYR A 81 -5.96 -0.34 9.24
CA TYR A 81 -5.21 -1.60 9.21
C TYR A 81 -4.51 -1.85 10.53
N ASP A 82 -4.69 -3.05 11.05
CA ASP A 82 -3.90 -3.58 12.15
C ASP A 82 -2.79 -4.47 11.59
N LYS A 83 -1.62 -4.44 12.24
CA LYS A 83 -0.54 -5.36 11.92
C LYS A 83 -0.95 -6.78 12.34
N VAL A 84 -0.86 -7.71 11.41
CA VAL A 84 -1.09 -9.14 11.66
C VAL A 84 0.24 -9.88 11.61
N ASP A 85 0.39 -10.94 12.41
CA ASP A 85 1.54 -11.83 12.31
C ASP A 85 1.42 -12.74 11.08
N VAL A 86 2.55 -13.20 10.55
CA VAL A 86 2.60 -13.97 9.29
C VAL A 86 1.83 -15.29 9.42
N GLU A 87 1.83 -15.90 10.60
CA GLU A 87 1.06 -17.11 10.91
C GLU A 87 -0.45 -16.84 10.86
N ASP A 88 -0.90 -15.67 11.34
CA ASP A 88 -2.31 -15.26 11.29
C ASP A 88 -2.79 -14.95 9.87
N ALA A 89 -1.92 -14.41 9.03
CA ALA A 89 -2.23 -14.13 7.62
C ALA A 89 -2.46 -15.43 6.83
N GLN A 90 -1.57 -16.41 6.98
CA GLN A 90 -1.66 -17.71 6.30
C GLN A 90 -2.89 -18.53 6.74
N TYR A 91 -3.26 -18.49 8.02
CA TYR A 91 -4.43 -19.20 8.54
C TYR A 91 -5.75 -18.70 7.92
N ARG A 92 -5.86 -17.40 7.66
CA ARG A 92 -7.07 -16.81 7.04
C ARG A 92 -7.19 -17.15 5.56
N GLU A 93 -6.07 -17.14 4.83
CA GLU A 93 -6.06 -17.55 3.42
C GLU A 93 -6.44 -19.02 3.21
N LEU A 94 -6.05 -19.91 4.14
CA LEU A 94 -6.40 -21.33 4.07
C LEU A 94 -7.91 -21.57 4.29
N LYS A 95 -8.56 -20.82 5.20
CA LYS A 95 -10.00 -20.94 5.46
C LYS A 95 -10.90 -20.32 4.40
N ASP A 96 -10.42 -19.30 3.70
CA ASP A 96 -11.21 -18.63 2.65
C ASP A 96 -11.18 -19.40 1.31
N ASN A 97 -10.34 -20.44 1.20
CA ASN A 97 -10.20 -21.31 0.02
C ASN A 97 -10.79 -22.72 0.20
N GLU A 98 -11.44 -23.02 1.34
CA GLU A 98 -12.31 -24.19 1.57
C GLU A 98 -13.80 -23.82 1.44
#